data_AF-A0A4P6THF9-F1
#
_entry.id   AF-A0A4P6THF9-F1
#
_cell.length_a   1.000
_cell.length_b   1.000
_cell.length_c   1.000
_cell.angle_alpha   90.00
_cell.angle_beta   90.00
_cell.angle_gamma   90.00
#
_symmetry.space_group_name_H-M   'P 1'
#
loop_
_entity.id
_entity.type
_entity.pdbx_description
1 polymer ?
#
loop_
_entity_poly.entity_id
_entity_poly.type
_entity_poly.pdbx_seq_one_letter_code
_entity_poly.pdbx_strand_id
1 'polypeptide(L)'
;MNDTPNWERQLVEKLAMAALVEQRRARRWKIFFRLVWLGIIGGLLATAFLRNEDKSAEALTGGGHTAVISLEGVIDSENNTAEKLSAALEDAYSDHGTRGIIIEANSPGGSPVLSGMAYDEIRRLKKQHPAIPVYVTVQEVCASGCYYIAAAADKIFVDKASIIGSIGVLSDGFGFTGLMDKLGVERRLKTAGENKAMGDPFSPTNPKQEAIRQQLLDDIHQQFIKAVKDGRGSRLKNDPQLFSGMVWIGEKGIPLGLADGLGSTRSVARDVIKAEKTVDYTQQDDLSSRVARKIGVEFAGGVRSLFNTRLF
;
A
#
# COMPACT_ATOMS: atom_id res chain seq x y z
N MET A 1 -81.55 43.77 40.38
CA MET A 1 -81.02 42.39 40.34
C MET A 1 -80.81 42.03 38.88
N ASN A 2 -79.62 41.79 38.34
CA ASN A 2 -78.24 42.03 38.77
C ASN A 2 -77.43 42.14 37.48
N ASP A 3 -76.37 42.93 37.55
CA ASP A 3 -75.43 43.31 36.51
C ASP A 3 -75.01 42.16 35.57
N THR A 4 -75.27 42.30 34.27
CA THR A 4 -74.46 41.58 33.28
C THR A 4 -73.07 42.21 33.28
N PRO A 5 -72.01 41.49 33.67
CA PRO A 5 -70.75 42.16 33.97
C PRO A 5 -70.06 42.54 32.65
N ASN A 6 -69.95 43.84 32.39
CA ASN A 6 -69.28 44.41 31.22
C ASN A 6 -67.81 43.91 31.10
N TRP A 7 -67.21 43.54 32.24
CA TRP A 7 -65.86 42.96 32.29
C TRP A 7 -65.76 41.55 31.72
N GLU A 8 -66.82 40.72 31.78
CA GLU A 8 -66.81 39.36 31.24
C GLU A 8 -66.80 39.38 29.71
N ARG A 9 -67.62 40.26 29.10
CA ARG A 9 -67.61 40.44 27.64
C ARG A 9 -66.27 40.99 27.15
N GLN A 10 -65.71 41.97 27.86
CA GLN A 10 -64.39 42.51 27.53
C GLN A 10 -63.26 41.48 27.74
N LEU A 11 -63.38 40.59 28.73
CA LEU A 11 -62.42 39.51 28.96
C LEU A 11 -62.49 38.46 27.84
N VAL A 12 -63.70 38.04 27.45
CA VAL A 12 -63.91 37.11 26.34
C VAL A 12 -63.42 37.72 25.03
N GLU A 13 -63.68 39.00 24.78
CA GLU A 13 -63.19 39.70 23.59
C GLU A 13 -61.65 39.81 23.59
N LYS A 14 -61.03 40.17 24.72
CA LYS A 14 -59.57 40.23 24.84
C LYS A 14 -58.92 38.85 24.69
N LEU A 15 -59.50 37.81 25.26
CA LEU A 15 -59.01 36.43 25.11
C LEU A 15 -59.19 35.93 23.68
N ALA A 16 -60.31 36.24 23.02
CA ALA A 16 -60.55 35.89 21.62
C ALA A 16 -59.58 36.63 20.69
N MET A 17 -59.34 37.93 20.92
CA MET A 17 -58.38 38.72 20.14
C MET A 17 -56.94 38.27 20.39
N ALA A 18 -56.56 37.97 21.64
CA ALA A 18 -55.25 37.41 21.98
C ALA A 18 -55.03 36.04 21.31
N ALA A 19 -56.03 35.16 21.33
CA ALA A 19 -55.99 33.87 20.65
C ALA A 19 -55.84 34.02 19.12
N LEU A 20 -56.51 34.99 18.50
CA LEU A 20 -56.36 35.30 17.08
C LEU A 20 -54.95 35.83 16.74
N VAL A 21 -54.37 36.67 17.60
CA VAL A 21 -53.00 37.17 17.45
C VAL A 21 -51.98 36.04 17.57
N GLU A 22 -52.14 35.15 18.55
CA GLU A 22 -51.32 33.94 18.74
C GLU A 22 -51.41 33.01 17.53
N GLN A 23 -52.62 32.76 17.01
CA GLN A 23 -52.83 31.91 15.84
C GLN A 23 -52.24 32.51 14.55
N ARG A 24 -52.22 33.85 14.42
CA ARG A 24 -51.52 34.54 13.32
C ARG A 24 -50.01 34.45 13.47
N ARG A 25 -49.49 34.61 14.70
CA ARG A 25 -48.06 34.49 15.00
C ARG A 25 -47.56 33.05 14.76
N ALA A 26 -48.30 32.05 15.21
CA ALA A 26 -48.01 30.63 14.96
C ALA A 26 -48.02 30.29 13.46
N ARG A 27 -49.00 30.81 12.68
CA ARG A 27 -49.02 30.65 11.22
C ARG A 27 -47.83 31.32 10.54
N ARG A 28 -47.46 32.53 10.95
CA ARG A 28 -46.28 33.25 10.43
C ARG A 28 -44.99 32.51 10.74
N TRP A 29 -44.84 31.98 11.95
CA TRP A 29 -43.69 31.15 12.33
C TRP A 29 -43.62 29.84 11.55
N LYS A 30 -44.76 29.18 11.31
CA LYS A 30 -44.82 27.98 10.48
C LYS A 30 -44.43 28.26 9.02
N ILE A 31 -44.84 29.41 8.47
CA ILE A 31 -44.44 29.85 7.13
C ILE A 31 -42.95 30.19 7.09
N PHE A 32 -42.46 30.93 8.08
CA PHE A 32 -41.05 31.28 8.22
C PHE A 32 -40.16 30.02 8.24
N PHE A 33 -40.45 29.05 9.10
CA PHE A 33 -39.69 27.80 9.15
C PHE A 33 -39.79 26.98 7.86
N ARG A 34 -40.94 26.99 7.16
CA ARG A 34 -41.07 26.32 5.84
C ARG A 34 -40.19 26.98 4.78
N LEU A 35 -40.11 28.32 4.76
CA LEU A 35 -39.24 29.04 3.83
C LEU A 35 -37.76 28.82 4.16
N VAL A 36 -37.39 28.74 5.44
CA VAL A 36 -36.03 28.37 5.87
C VAL A 36 -35.69 26.95 5.39
N TRP A 37 -36.57 25.97 5.61
CA TRP A 37 -36.36 24.60 5.12
C TRP A 37 -36.28 24.52 3.59
N LEU A 38 -37.12 25.25 2.87
CA LEU A 38 -37.04 25.36 1.40
C LEU A 38 -35.73 25.99 0.95
N GLY A 39 -35.22 27.00 1.66
CA GLY A 39 -33.92 27.61 1.40
C GLY A 39 -32.75 26.64 1.64
N ILE A 40 -32.80 25.84 2.71
CA ILE A 40 -31.78 24.82 3.00
C ILE A 40 -31.82 23.72 1.94
N ILE A 41 -32.99 23.19 1.60
CA ILE A 41 -33.15 22.16 0.57
C ILE A 41 -32.73 22.72 -0.80
N GLY A 42 -33.14 23.94 -1.14
CA GLY A 42 -32.74 24.62 -2.36
C GLY A 42 -31.22 24.86 -2.42
N GLY A 43 -30.58 25.23 -1.31
CA GLY A 43 -29.13 25.36 -1.21
C GLY A 43 -28.40 24.02 -1.32
N LEU A 44 -28.92 22.95 -0.71
CA LEU A 44 -28.39 21.60 -0.85
C LEU A 44 -28.54 21.06 -2.28
N LEU A 45 -29.67 21.34 -2.93
CA LEU A 45 -29.89 20.98 -4.33
C LEU A 45 -29.03 21.81 -5.27
N ALA A 46 -28.88 23.12 -5.02
CA ALA A 46 -28.01 23.99 -5.80
C ALA A 46 -26.53 23.59 -5.65
N THR A 47 -26.06 23.30 -4.44
CA THR A 47 -24.70 22.79 -4.21
C THR A 47 -24.49 21.40 -4.82
N ALA A 48 -25.51 20.53 -4.79
CA ALA A 48 -25.46 19.25 -5.48
C ALA A 48 -25.42 19.43 -7.00
N PHE A 49 -26.21 20.35 -7.55
CA PHE A 49 -26.29 20.64 -8.98
C PHE A 49 -25.01 21.31 -9.50
N LEU A 50 -24.49 22.31 -8.79
CA LEU A 50 -23.19 22.95 -9.08
C LEU A 50 -22.02 21.95 -8.95
N ARG A 51 -22.03 21.07 -7.93
CA ARG A 51 -21.06 19.96 -7.85
C ARG A 51 -21.21 18.96 -9.00
N ASN A 52 -22.43 18.76 -9.51
CA ASN A 52 -22.68 17.87 -10.63
C ASN A 52 -22.23 18.50 -11.96
N GLU A 53 -22.39 19.81 -12.11
CA GLU A 53 -21.84 20.61 -13.22
C GLU A 53 -20.30 20.64 -13.17
N ASP A 54 -19.67 20.81 -12.00
CA ASP A 54 -18.22 20.72 -11.87
C ASP A 54 -17.70 19.31 -12.21
N LYS A 55 -18.37 18.25 -11.73
CA LYS A 55 -18.00 16.86 -12.08
C LYS A 55 -18.21 16.52 -13.55
N SER A 56 -19.27 17.05 -14.16
CA SER A 56 -19.52 16.86 -15.59
C SER A 56 -18.58 17.72 -16.45
N ALA A 57 -18.19 18.91 -15.99
CA ALA A 57 -17.16 19.72 -16.62
C ALA A 57 -15.75 19.11 -16.48
N GLU A 58 -15.36 18.51 -15.34
CA GLU A 58 -14.10 17.77 -15.15
C GLU A 58 -14.07 16.48 -16.01
N ALA A 59 -15.21 15.79 -16.11
CA ALA A 59 -15.36 14.61 -16.97
C ALA A 59 -15.34 14.96 -18.47
N LEU A 60 -15.78 16.16 -18.85
CA LEU A 60 -15.76 16.65 -20.24
C LEU A 60 -14.45 17.38 -20.60
N THR A 61 -13.64 17.81 -19.62
CA THR A 61 -12.34 18.50 -19.82
C THR A 61 -11.10 17.62 -19.63
N GLY A 62 -11.25 16.33 -19.32
CA GLY A 62 -10.14 15.36 -19.39
C GLY A 62 -9.22 15.31 -18.17
N GLY A 63 -9.72 15.64 -16.98
CA GLY A 63 -8.95 15.59 -15.73
C GLY A 63 -8.87 14.19 -15.10
N GLY A 64 -8.32 13.19 -15.80
CA GLY A 64 -8.01 11.90 -15.18
C GLY A 64 -6.88 12.03 -14.14
N HIS A 65 -6.69 11.01 -13.30
CA HIS A 65 -5.65 10.99 -12.26
C HIS A 65 -4.64 9.86 -12.47
N THR A 66 -3.49 10.02 -11.82
CA THR A 66 -2.52 8.94 -11.64
C THR A 66 -2.84 8.23 -10.32
N ALA A 67 -3.06 6.92 -10.37
CA ALA A 67 -3.18 6.10 -9.16
C ALA A 67 -1.79 5.84 -8.58
N VAL A 68 -1.60 6.05 -7.28
CA VAL A 68 -0.34 5.78 -6.57
C VAL A 68 -0.58 4.68 -5.55
N ILE A 69 0.28 3.68 -5.52
CA ILE A 69 0.24 2.55 -4.58
C ILE A 69 1.63 2.42 -3.96
N SER A 70 1.72 2.54 -2.64
CA SER A 70 3.00 2.43 -1.92
C SER A 70 3.34 0.96 -1.64
N LEU A 71 4.56 0.56 -1.99
CA LEU A 71 5.19 -0.71 -1.65
C LEU A 71 6.36 -0.44 -0.70
N GLU A 72 6.07 -0.47 0.60
CA GLU A 72 7.01 -0.09 1.66
C GLU A 72 7.40 -1.27 2.56
N GLY A 73 8.68 -1.32 2.94
CA GLY A 73 9.17 -2.26 3.94
C GLY A 73 9.41 -3.67 3.40
N VAL A 74 9.49 -4.65 4.30
CA VAL A 74 9.79 -6.05 3.96
C VAL A 74 8.57 -6.71 3.35
N ILE A 75 8.77 -7.44 2.25
CA ILE A 75 7.71 -8.22 1.61
C ILE A 75 7.54 -9.53 2.38
N ASP A 76 6.58 -9.54 3.30
CA ASP A 76 6.25 -10.69 4.13
C ASP A 76 4.73 -10.90 4.25
N SER A 77 4.37 -12.04 4.82
CA SER A 77 2.98 -12.42 5.08
C SER A 77 2.42 -11.73 6.34
N GLU A 78 3.25 -11.19 7.22
CA GLU A 78 2.79 -10.49 8.42
C GLU A 78 2.12 -9.16 8.05
N ASN A 79 2.61 -8.52 7.00
CA ASN A 79 2.08 -7.28 6.48
C ASN A 79 1.08 -7.47 5.34
N ASN A 80 0.78 -8.71 4.94
CA ASN A 80 -0.08 -9.06 3.79
C ASN A 80 0.27 -8.25 2.53
N THR A 81 1.58 -8.12 2.27
CA THR A 81 2.10 -7.14 1.31
C THR A 81 1.58 -7.42 -0.11
N ALA A 82 1.56 -8.69 -0.51
CA ALA A 82 1.13 -9.09 -1.85
C ALA A 82 -0.37 -8.93 -2.04
N GLU A 83 -1.16 -9.29 -1.03
CA GLU A 83 -2.62 -9.17 -1.06
C GLU A 83 -3.05 -7.70 -1.12
N LYS A 84 -2.44 -6.84 -0.31
CA LYS A 84 -2.70 -5.39 -0.31
C LYS A 84 -2.36 -4.74 -1.64
N LEU A 85 -1.21 -5.09 -2.22
CA LEU A 85 -0.83 -4.59 -3.54
C LEU A 85 -1.82 -5.05 -4.62
N SER A 86 -2.24 -6.32 -4.57
CA SER A 86 -3.22 -6.87 -5.50
C SER A 86 -4.57 -6.14 -5.42
N ALA A 87 -5.11 -5.96 -4.21
CA ALA A 87 -6.36 -5.23 -4.00
C ALA A 87 -6.26 -3.76 -4.43
N ALA A 88 -5.15 -3.07 -4.10
CA ALA A 88 -4.91 -1.70 -4.55
C ALA A 88 -4.86 -1.59 -6.09
N LEU A 89 -4.26 -2.56 -6.77
CA LEU A 89 -4.23 -2.60 -8.24
C LEU A 89 -5.63 -2.80 -8.81
N GLU A 90 -6.41 -3.75 -8.27
CA GLU A 90 -7.78 -3.98 -8.71
C GLU A 90 -8.67 -2.74 -8.54
N ASP A 91 -8.56 -2.05 -7.41
CA ASP A 91 -9.27 -0.79 -7.15
C ASP A 91 -8.85 0.30 -8.15
N ALA A 92 -7.55 0.46 -8.38
CA ALA A 92 -7.02 1.45 -9.32
C ALA A 92 -7.44 1.19 -10.77
N TYR A 93 -7.45 -0.08 -11.21
CA TYR A 93 -7.89 -0.47 -12.56
C TYR A 93 -9.41 -0.36 -12.75
N SER A 94 -10.19 -0.51 -11.67
CA SER A 94 -11.65 -0.38 -11.70
C SER A 94 -12.13 1.07 -11.73
N ASP A 95 -11.27 2.02 -11.34
CA ASP A 95 -11.60 3.45 -11.36
C ASP A 95 -11.47 4.04 -12.77
N HIS A 96 -12.59 4.53 -13.31
CA HIS A 96 -12.67 5.15 -14.64
C HIS A 96 -11.80 6.41 -14.81
N GLY A 97 -11.40 7.06 -13.71
CA GLY A 97 -10.52 8.24 -13.74
C GLY A 97 -9.04 7.90 -13.93
N THR A 98 -8.63 6.63 -13.72
CA THR A 98 -7.22 6.22 -13.73
C THR A 98 -6.63 6.28 -15.14
N ARG A 99 -5.59 7.11 -15.31
CA ARG A 99 -4.82 7.26 -16.56
C ARG A 99 -3.55 6.42 -16.59
N GLY A 100 -3.07 6.03 -15.42
CA GLY A 100 -1.87 5.23 -15.21
C GLY A 100 -1.68 4.95 -13.73
N ILE A 101 -0.94 3.90 -13.43
CA ILE A 101 -0.66 3.45 -12.07
C ILE A 101 0.84 3.62 -11.82
N ILE A 102 1.20 4.20 -10.67
CA ILE A 102 2.57 4.23 -10.15
C ILE A 102 2.61 3.38 -8.89
N ILE A 103 3.44 2.34 -8.91
CA ILE A 103 3.88 1.65 -7.70
C ILE A 103 5.09 2.41 -7.16
N GLU A 104 4.88 3.11 -6.05
CA GLU A 104 5.93 3.83 -5.35
C GLU A 104 6.68 2.86 -4.43
N ALA A 105 7.89 2.48 -4.84
CA ALA A 105 8.63 1.38 -4.22
C ALA A 105 9.72 1.89 -3.26
N ASN A 106 9.66 1.42 -2.01
CA ASN A 106 10.70 1.59 -1.00
C ASN A 106 10.84 0.31 -0.15
N SER A 107 11.46 -0.72 -0.72
CA SER A 107 11.54 -2.06 -0.11
C SER A 107 12.90 -2.74 -0.38
N PRO A 108 13.51 -3.36 0.66
CA PRO A 108 14.71 -4.18 0.49
C PRO A 108 14.41 -5.56 -0.15
N GLY A 109 13.15 -5.89 -0.36
CA GLY A 109 12.70 -7.22 -0.78
C GLY A 109 12.08 -8.03 0.35
N GLY A 110 12.14 -9.36 0.24
CA GLY A 110 11.53 -10.27 1.20
C GLY A 110 11.26 -11.64 0.58
N SER A 111 10.08 -12.19 0.88
CA SER A 111 9.67 -13.52 0.43
C SER A 111 9.66 -13.65 -1.10
N PRO A 112 10.35 -14.64 -1.68
CA PRO A 112 10.31 -14.90 -3.11
C PRO A 112 8.91 -15.33 -3.59
N VAL A 113 8.16 -16.03 -2.73
CA VAL A 113 6.79 -16.48 -3.05
C VAL A 113 5.86 -15.29 -3.21
N LEU A 114 5.84 -14.38 -2.22
CA LEU A 114 4.96 -13.20 -2.24
C LEU A 114 5.35 -12.22 -3.35
N SER A 115 6.64 -12.09 -3.61
CA SER A 115 7.15 -11.29 -4.74
C SER A 115 6.70 -11.87 -6.09
N GLY A 116 6.74 -13.19 -6.23
CA GLY A 116 6.25 -13.89 -7.42
C GLY A 116 4.73 -13.74 -7.62
N MET A 117 3.94 -13.86 -6.55
CA MET A 117 2.49 -13.65 -6.60
C MET A 117 2.14 -12.23 -7.07
N ALA A 118 2.80 -11.21 -6.50
CA ALA A 118 2.60 -9.83 -6.93
C ALA A 118 3.06 -9.58 -8.38
N TYR A 119 4.17 -10.19 -8.80
CA TYR A 119 4.65 -10.12 -10.19
C TYR A 119 3.61 -10.68 -11.17
N ASP A 120 3.09 -11.88 -10.91
CA ASP A 120 2.11 -12.54 -11.77
C ASP A 120 0.81 -11.74 -11.84
N GLU A 121 0.39 -11.18 -10.71
CA GLU A 121 -0.84 -10.39 -10.62
C GLU A 121 -0.77 -9.07 -11.39
N ILE A 122 0.34 -8.33 -11.27
CA ILE A 122 0.58 -7.13 -12.08
C ILE A 122 0.50 -7.48 -13.56
N ARG A 123 1.13 -8.59 -13.98
CA ARG A 123 1.10 -9.01 -15.40
C ARG A 123 -0.31 -9.42 -15.85
N ARG A 124 -1.07 -10.11 -15.00
CA ARG A 124 -2.46 -10.49 -15.28
C ARG A 124 -3.32 -9.26 -15.51
N LEU A 125 -3.29 -8.29 -14.58
CA LEU A 125 -4.10 -7.08 -14.65
C LEU A 125 -3.71 -6.19 -15.83
N LYS A 126 -2.40 -6.00 -16.09
CA LYS A 126 -1.93 -5.29 -17.28
C LYS A 126 -2.45 -5.89 -18.59
N LYS A 127 -2.53 -7.22 -18.67
CA LYS A 127 -3.08 -7.90 -19.85
C LYS A 127 -4.57 -7.66 -20.01
N GLN A 128 -5.31 -7.53 -18.90
CA GLN A 128 -6.75 -7.22 -18.92
C GLN A 128 -7.02 -5.74 -19.23
N HIS A 129 -6.12 -4.84 -18.82
CA HIS A 129 -6.26 -3.39 -18.93
C HIS A 129 -5.10 -2.74 -19.72
N PRO A 130 -4.91 -3.08 -21.01
CA PRO A 130 -3.74 -2.65 -21.78
C PRO A 130 -3.65 -1.13 -22.01
N ALA A 131 -4.74 -0.39 -21.77
CA ALA A 131 -4.79 1.07 -21.91
C ALA A 131 -4.23 1.83 -20.70
N ILE A 132 -4.10 1.18 -19.54
CA ILE A 132 -3.64 1.79 -18.29
C ILE A 132 -2.25 1.23 -17.97
N PRO A 133 -1.17 2.01 -18.18
CA PRO A 133 0.19 1.55 -17.92
C PRO A 133 0.46 1.46 -16.41
N VAL A 134 1.36 0.54 -16.04
CA VAL A 134 1.88 0.42 -14.68
C VAL A 134 3.36 0.78 -14.70
N TYR A 135 3.71 1.81 -13.95
CA TYR A 135 5.10 2.23 -13.75
C TYR A 135 5.51 1.99 -12.30
N VAL A 136 6.80 1.79 -12.09
CA VAL A 136 7.40 1.76 -10.75
C VAL A 136 8.29 2.98 -10.61
N THR A 137 8.20 3.68 -9.49
CA THR A 137 9.17 4.72 -9.10
C THR A 137 9.87 4.26 -7.85
N VAL A 138 11.19 4.11 -7.92
CA VAL A 138 12.01 3.71 -6.79
C VAL A 138 12.38 4.94 -5.99
N GLN A 139 12.06 4.92 -4.70
CA GLN A 139 12.49 5.93 -3.74
C GLN A 139 13.93 5.62 -3.29
N GLU A 140 14.14 5.19 -2.05
CA GLU A 140 15.50 4.88 -1.58
C GLU A 140 15.98 3.52 -2.09
N VAL A 141 15.14 2.48 -1.99
CA VAL A 141 15.54 1.12 -2.35
C VAL A 141 14.40 0.34 -3.01
N CYS A 142 14.72 -0.40 -4.07
CA CYS A 142 13.89 -1.49 -4.57
C CYS A 142 14.80 -2.64 -5.02
N ALA A 143 15.15 -3.49 -4.05
CA ALA A 143 16.11 -4.57 -4.20
C ALA A 143 15.44 -5.95 -4.00
N SER A 144 16.05 -7.00 -4.53
CA SER A 144 15.63 -8.39 -4.36
C SER A 144 14.15 -8.59 -4.68
N GLY A 145 13.32 -9.08 -3.76
CA GLY A 145 11.88 -9.25 -3.96
C GLY A 145 11.15 -8.01 -4.50
N CYS A 146 11.56 -6.79 -4.12
CA CYS A 146 10.98 -5.58 -4.70
C CYS A 146 11.30 -5.45 -6.19
N TYR A 147 12.55 -5.70 -6.57
CA TYR A 147 12.96 -5.67 -7.97
C TYR A 147 12.30 -6.79 -8.79
N TYR A 148 12.03 -7.94 -8.16
CA TYR A 148 11.20 -8.99 -8.74
C TYR A 148 9.83 -8.43 -9.14
N ILE A 149 9.11 -7.80 -8.20
CA ILE A 149 7.81 -7.17 -8.47
C ILE A 149 7.94 -6.09 -9.54
N ALA A 150 8.94 -5.22 -9.42
CA ALA A 150 9.15 -4.10 -10.33
C ALA A 150 9.38 -4.55 -11.78
N ALA A 151 9.97 -5.73 -12.00
CA ALA A 151 10.13 -6.29 -13.34
C ALA A 151 8.80 -6.57 -14.06
N ALA A 152 7.67 -6.64 -13.37
CA ALA A 152 6.35 -6.77 -14.02
C ALA A 152 5.84 -5.46 -14.64
N ALA A 153 6.38 -4.31 -14.22
CA ALA A 153 5.95 -2.99 -14.69
C ALA A 153 6.34 -2.71 -16.15
N ASP A 154 5.66 -1.75 -16.78
CA ASP A 154 5.99 -1.29 -18.13
C ASP A 154 7.30 -0.49 -18.17
N LYS A 155 7.51 0.33 -17.12
CA LYS A 155 8.72 1.13 -16.93
C LYS A 155 9.06 1.24 -15.45
N ILE A 156 10.35 1.35 -15.17
CA ILE A 156 10.93 1.55 -13.85
C ILE A 156 11.71 2.87 -13.89
N PHE A 157 11.33 3.80 -13.05
CA PHE A 157 12.01 5.07 -12.84
C PHE A 157 12.71 5.06 -11.49
N VAL A 158 13.86 5.72 -11.41
CA VAL A 158 14.72 5.75 -10.22
C VAL A 158 15.15 7.18 -9.92
N ASP A 159 15.50 7.49 -8.68
CA ASP A 159 16.36 8.63 -8.39
C ASP A 159 17.82 8.28 -8.70
N LYS A 160 18.69 9.30 -8.77
CA LYS A 160 20.12 9.13 -9.02
C LYS A 160 20.75 8.18 -8.00
N ALA A 161 20.39 8.33 -6.73
CA ALA A 161 21.00 7.59 -5.61
C ALA A 161 20.17 6.38 -5.14
N SER A 162 19.02 6.09 -5.77
CA SER A 162 18.23 4.90 -5.45
C SER A 162 19.07 3.63 -5.54
N ILE A 163 18.73 2.61 -4.76
CA ILE A 163 19.39 1.30 -4.81
C ILE A 163 18.44 0.31 -5.47
N ILE A 164 18.89 -0.32 -6.56
CA ILE A 164 18.12 -1.35 -7.28
C ILE A 164 18.95 -2.62 -7.52
N GLY A 165 18.30 -3.66 -8.04
CA GLY A 165 18.96 -4.94 -8.31
C GLY A 165 18.87 -5.88 -7.11
N SER A 166 20.00 -6.38 -6.63
CA SER A 166 20.05 -7.51 -5.69
C SER A 166 19.28 -8.72 -6.25
N ILE A 167 19.48 -9.00 -7.55
CA ILE A 167 18.82 -10.12 -8.21
C ILE A 167 19.57 -11.39 -7.82
N GLY A 168 19.06 -12.04 -6.79
CA GLY A 168 19.65 -13.20 -6.15
C GLY A 168 18.77 -13.68 -5.00
N VAL A 169 19.11 -14.85 -4.46
CA VAL A 169 18.40 -15.50 -3.35
C VAL A 169 19.44 -15.95 -2.34
N LEU A 170 19.15 -15.77 -1.06
CA LEU A 170 20.01 -16.22 0.02
C LEU A 170 19.21 -17.04 1.02
N SER A 171 19.90 -17.96 1.68
CA SER A 171 19.47 -18.59 2.92
C SER A 171 20.63 -18.43 3.88
N ASP A 172 20.41 -17.77 5.00
CA ASP A 172 21.41 -17.53 6.02
C ASP A 172 21.09 -18.29 7.32
N GLY A 173 22.06 -18.28 8.24
CA GLY A 173 21.97 -18.98 9.51
C GLY A 173 23.34 -19.07 10.19
N PHE A 174 23.33 -19.36 11.49
CA PHE A 174 24.54 -19.56 12.28
C PHE A 174 24.73 -21.04 12.63
N GLY A 175 25.98 -21.45 12.84
CA GLY A 175 26.31 -22.75 13.43
C GLY A 175 26.85 -22.57 14.86
N PHE A 176 26.35 -23.35 15.82
CA PHE A 176 26.71 -23.24 17.25
C PHE A 176 27.46 -24.46 17.80
N THR A 177 27.73 -25.48 16.98
CA THR A 177 28.37 -26.74 17.43
C THR A 177 29.66 -26.49 18.23
N GLY A 178 30.58 -25.68 17.69
CA GLY A 178 31.83 -25.36 18.38
C GLY A 178 31.69 -24.57 19.69
N LEU A 179 30.57 -23.84 19.89
CA LEU A 179 30.27 -23.18 21.17
C LEU A 179 29.70 -24.21 22.16
N MET A 180 28.81 -25.08 21.71
CA MET A 180 28.20 -26.13 22.52
C MET A 180 29.25 -27.10 23.07
N ASP A 181 30.22 -27.50 22.24
CA ASP A 181 31.33 -28.36 22.64
C ASP A 181 32.16 -27.73 23.77
N LYS A 182 32.41 -26.43 23.71
CA LYS A 182 33.16 -25.69 24.75
C LYS A 182 32.41 -25.57 26.07
N LEU A 183 31.07 -25.54 26.01
CA LEU A 183 30.21 -25.43 27.18
C LEU A 183 29.74 -26.79 27.72
N GLY A 184 30.12 -27.89 27.07
CA GLY A 184 29.68 -29.23 27.44
C GLY A 184 28.19 -29.48 27.19
N VAL A 185 27.58 -28.75 26.24
CA VAL A 185 26.16 -28.91 25.90
C VAL A 185 26.01 -29.93 24.78
N GLU A 186 25.29 -31.02 25.05
CA GLU A 186 25.03 -32.08 24.08
C GLU A 186 23.65 -31.92 23.43
N ARG A 187 23.58 -32.06 22.11
CA ARG A 187 22.31 -32.09 21.39
C ARG A 187 21.83 -33.52 21.11
N ARG A 188 20.66 -33.88 21.65
CA ARG A 188 20.04 -35.21 21.50
C ARG A 188 18.86 -35.20 20.51
N LEU A 189 19.14 -34.82 19.27
CA LEU A 189 18.11 -34.73 18.23
C LEU A 189 17.67 -36.13 17.76
N LYS A 190 16.35 -36.35 17.67
CA LYS A 190 15.73 -37.49 17.00
C LYS A 190 14.78 -36.96 15.93
N THR A 191 14.83 -37.54 14.73
CA THR A 191 13.95 -37.13 13.62
C THR A 191 13.34 -38.33 12.90
N ALA A 192 12.20 -38.10 12.25
CA ALA A 192 11.64 -39.00 11.25
C ALA A 192 11.79 -38.32 9.88
N GLY A 193 12.43 -39.01 8.93
CA GLY A 193 12.82 -38.48 7.62
C GLY A 193 14.26 -37.93 7.61
N GLU A 194 15.06 -38.40 6.65
CA GLU A 194 16.52 -38.17 6.61
C GLU A 194 16.93 -36.70 6.56
N ASN A 195 16.12 -35.84 5.95
CA ASN A 195 16.39 -34.41 5.78
C ASN A 195 15.63 -33.51 6.76
N LYS A 196 14.93 -34.07 7.75
CA LYS A 196 14.06 -33.29 8.65
C LYS A 196 14.84 -32.36 9.60
N ALA A 197 16.13 -32.62 9.79
CA ALA A 197 17.08 -31.78 10.52
C ALA A 197 17.94 -30.88 9.61
N MET A 198 17.64 -30.80 8.31
CA MET A 198 18.42 -30.01 7.37
C MET A 198 18.41 -28.53 7.76
N GLY A 199 19.60 -27.98 8.02
CA GLY A 199 19.76 -26.56 8.41
C GLY A 199 19.68 -26.31 9.89
N ASP A 200 19.72 -27.37 10.69
CA ASP A 200 19.75 -27.20 12.12
C ASP A 200 21.06 -26.52 12.58
N PRO A 201 20.99 -25.36 13.24
CA PRO A 201 22.17 -24.58 13.62
C PRO A 201 23.00 -25.26 14.72
N PHE A 202 22.47 -26.30 15.36
CA PHE A 202 23.10 -27.05 16.44
C PHE A 202 23.57 -28.45 15.98
N SER A 203 23.50 -28.75 14.68
CA SER A 203 24.09 -29.95 14.08
C SER A 203 25.35 -29.60 13.27
N PRO A 204 26.31 -30.53 13.12
CA PRO A 204 27.35 -30.38 12.11
C PRO A 204 26.75 -30.26 10.70
N THR A 205 27.43 -29.53 9.82
CA THR A 205 27.02 -29.42 8.42
C THR A 205 27.10 -30.76 7.72
N ASN A 206 26.15 -31.03 6.83
CA ASN A 206 26.09 -32.25 6.03
C ASN A 206 26.21 -31.89 4.54
N PRO A 207 27.29 -32.30 3.84
CA PRO A 207 27.51 -31.93 2.45
C PRO A 207 26.36 -32.29 1.50
N LYS A 208 25.64 -33.39 1.75
CA LYS A 208 24.48 -33.78 0.94
C LYS A 208 23.31 -32.83 1.12
N GLN A 209 23.04 -32.42 2.37
CA GLN A 209 21.98 -31.48 2.69
C GLN A 209 22.32 -30.06 2.23
N GLU A 210 23.59 -29.65 2.29
CA GLU A 210 24.04 -28.38 1.71
C GLU A 210 23.85 -28.36 0.19
N ALA A 211 24.17 -29.44 -0.51
CA ALA A 211 23.90 -29.54 -1.95
C ALA A 211 22.40 -29.45 -2.27
N ILE A 212 21.53 -30.09 -1.47
CA ILE A 212 20.07 -29.96 -1.61
C ILE A 212 19.62 -28.51 -1.41
N ARG A 213 20.10 -27.83 -0.36
CA ARG A 213 19.78 -26.42 -0.12
C ARG A 213 20.26 -25.52 -1.24
N GLN A 214 21.48 -25.75 -1.75
CA GLN A 214 22.01 -24.98 -2.86
C GLN A 214 21.15 -25.16 -4.12
N GLN A 215 20.73 -26.38 -4.44
CA GLN A 215 19.83 -26.62 -5.57
C GLN A 215 18.50 -25.87 -5.44
N LEU A 216 17.93 -25.82 -4.22
CA LEU A 216 16.71 -25.04 -3.97
C LEU A 216 16.93 -23.55 -4.22
N LEU A 217 18.06 -22.99 -3.77
CA LEU A 217 18.40 -21.59 -4.03
C LEU A 217 18.60 -21.32 -5.52
N ASP A 218 19.28 -22.23 -6.23
CA ASP A 218 19.51 -22.14 -7.67
C ASP A 218 18.19 -22.14 -8.45
N ASP A 219 17.25 -23.02 -8.08
CA ASP A 219 15.93 -23.11 -8.71
C ASP A 219 15.12 -21.81 -8.53
N ILE A 220 15.09 -21.27 -7.30
CA ILE A 220 14.40 -20.00 -7.02
C ILE A 220 15.09 -18.84 -7.75
N HIS A 221 16.42 -18.84 -7.81
CA HIS A 221 17.18 -17.83 -8.53
C HIS A 221 16.88 -17.86 -10.03
N GLN A 222 16.77 -19.04 -10.64
CA GLN A 222 16.37 -19.15 -12.06
C GLN A 222 14.97 -18.58 -12.32
N GLN A 223 14.02 -18.76 -11.40
CA GLN A 223 12.70 -18.13 -11.50
C GLN A 223 12.80 -16.60 -11.50
N PHE A 224 13.60 -16.04 -10.60
CA PHE A 224 13.81 -14.59 -10.53
C PHE A 224 14.52 -14.05 -11.80
N ILE A 225 15.58 -14.72 -12.27
CA ILE A 225 16.25 -14.38 -13.54
C ILE A 225 15.23 -14.37 -14.68
N LYS A 226 14.37 -15.38 -14.76
CA LYS A 226 13.33 -15.48 -15.78
C LYS A 226 12.36 -14.29 -15.69
N ALA A 227 11.85 -13.97 -14.51
CA ALA A 227 10.93 -12.84 -14.30
C ALA A 227 11.55 -11.51 -14.75
N VAL A 228 12.82 -11.27 -14.43
CA VAL A 228 13.58 -10.08 -14.84
C VAL A 228 13.79 -10.06 -16.36
N LYS A 229 14.20 -11.18 -16.96
CA LYS A 229 14.36 -11.27 -18.43
C LYS A 229 13.05 -11.04 -19.17
N ASP A 230 11.95 -11.63 -18.70
CA ASP A 230 10.61 -11.47 -19.30
C ASP A 230 10.04 -10.06 -19.12
N GLY A 231 10.45 -9.37 -18.05
CA GLY A 231 10.02 -8.02 -17.73
C GLY A 231 10.80 -6.93 -18.46
N ARG A 232 12.12 -7.06 -18.49
CA ARG A 232 13.03 -6.06 -19.04
C ARG A 232 13.34 -6.31 -20.52
N GLY A 233 13.27 -7.56 -20.99
CA GLY A 233 13.43 -7.93 -22.40
C GLY A 233 14.75 -7.43 -23.00
N SER A 234 14.68 -6.85 -24.21
CA SER A 234 15.84 -6.32 -24.94
C SER A 234 16.51 -5.10 -24.29
N ARG A 235 15.92 -4.52 -23.24
CA ARG A 235 16.55 -3.41 -22.49
C ARG A 235 17.77 -3.88 -21.73
N LEU A 236 17.74 -5.12 -21.19
CA LEU A 236 18.85 -5.67 -20.43
C LEU A 236 20.11 -5.79 -21.29
N LYS A 237 21.23 -5.39 -20.71
CA LYS A 237 22.54 -5.66 -21.30
C LYS A 237 22.99 -7.08 -20.97
N ASN A 238 23.81 -7.63 -21.85
CA ASN A 238 24.43 -8.92 -21.61
C ASN A 238 25.60 -8.72 -20.64
N ASP A 239 25.30 -8.73 -19.35
CA ASP A 239 26.27 -8.65 -18.26
C ASP A 239 25.97 -9.74 -17.22
N PRO A 240 26.89 -10.70 -17.00
CA PRO A 240 26.73 -11.74 -15.99
C PRO A 240 26.51 -11.20 -14.56
N GLN A 241 26.99 -10.00 -14.26
CA GLN A 241 26.87 -9.38 -12.94
C GLN A 241 25.43 -8.98 -12.58
N LEU A 242 24.53 -8.86 -13.56
CA LEU A 242 23.13 -8.50 -13.31
C LEU A 242 22.42 -9.51 -12.41
N PHE A 243 22.82 -10.78 -12.47
CA PHE A 243 22.19 -11.88 -11.75
C PHE A 243 23.10 -12.45 -10.66
N SER A 244 24.04 -11.66 -10.13
CA SER A 244 24.97 -12.12 -9.09
C SER A 244 24.52 -11.76 -7.67
N GLY A 245 23.33 -11.19 -7.49
CA GLY A 245 22.90 -10.58 -6.23
C GLY A 245 23.48 -9.18 -5.98
N MET A 246 24.15 -8.56 -6.96
CA MET A 246 24.74 -7.22 -6.80
C MET A 246 23.67 -6.12 -6.81
N VAL A 247 23.89 -5.08 -6.00
CA VAL A 247 23.11 -3.85 -6.03
C VAL A 247 23.74 -2.80 -6.94
N TRP A 248 22.89 -1.94 -7.50
CA TRP A 248 23.29 -0.88 -8.40
C TRP A 248 22.70 0.44 -7.94
N ILE A 249 23.50 1.51 -8.05
CA ILE A 249 23.00 2.87 -7.97
C ILE A 249 22.04 3.10 -9.15
N GLY A 250 20.89 3.73 -8.91
CA GLY A 250 19.80 3.88 -9.86
C GLY A 250 20.26 4.45 -11.20
N GLU A 251 21.01 5.55 -11.18
CA GLU A 251 21.58 6.15 -12.40
C GLU A 251 22.48 5.17 -13.19
N LYS A 252 23.24 4.33 -12.49
CA LYS A 252 24.11 3.30 -13.10
C LYS A 252 23.33 2.09 -13.59
N GLY A 253 22.14 1.82 -13.03
CA GLY A 253 21.26 0.75 -13.48
C GLY A 253 20.56 1.04 -14.82
N ILE A 254 20.40 2.31 -15.20
CA ILE A 254 19.79 2.71 -16.48
C ILE A 254 20.56 2.15 -17.70
N PRO A 255 21.88 2.39 -17.87
CA PRO A 255 22.61 1.87 -19.03
C PRO A 255 22.68 0.32 -19.07
N LEU A 256 22.49 -0.34 -17.92
CA LEU A 256 22.39 -1.81 -17.81
C LEU A 256 21.02 -2.37 -18.20
N GLY A 257 20.02 -1.48 -18.37
CA GLY A 257 18.64 -1.85 -18.66
C GLY A 257 17.82 -2.22 -17.44
N LEU A 258 18.34 -2.01 -16.22
CA LEU A 258 17.64 -2.30 -14.96
C LEU A 258 16.56 -1.25 -14.65
N ALA A 259 16.71 -0.03 -15.18
CA ALA A 259 15.74 1.05 -15.11
C ALA A 259 15.59 1.74 -16.48
N ASP A 260 14.51 2.49 -16.66
CA ASP A 260 14.15 3.15 -17.93
C ASP A 260 14.47 4.64 -17.93
N GLY A 261 14.67 5.25 -16.76
CA GLY A 261 15.04 6.66 -16.65
C GLY A 261 15.04 7.17 -15.23
N LEU A 262 15.43 8.44 -15.08
CA LEU A 262 15.30 9.15 -13.82
C LEU A 262 13.88 9.66 -13.64
N GLY A 263 13.33 9.58 -12.43
CA GLY A 263 12.02 10.14 -12.12
C GLY A 263 11.52 9.84 -10.72
N SER A 264 10.83 10.82 -10.14
CA SER A 264 9.99 10.66 -8.95
C SER A 264 8.52 10.44 -9.32
N THR A 265 7.72 9.95 -8.38
CA THR A 265 6.25 9.80 -8.48
C THR A 265 5.58 11.02 -9.13
N ARG A 266 5.93 12.23 -8.65
CA ARG A 266 5.38 13.49 -9.17
C ARG A 266 5.80 13.75 -10.62
N SER A 267 7.08 13.57 -10.95
CA SER A 267 7.56 13.79 -12.32
C SER A 267 6.98 12.78 -13.31
N VAL A 268 6.82 11.51 -12.90
CA VAL A 268 6.24 10.47 -13.76
C VAL A 268 4.75 10.73 -13.98
N ALA A 269 4.00 11.09 -12.93
CA ALA A 269 2.58 11.46 -13.04
C ALA A 269 2.38 12.63 -14.02
N ARG A 270 3.17 13.70 -13.87
CA ARG A 270 3.07 14.91 -14.70
C ARG A 270 3.59 14.73 -16.13
N ASP A 271 4.80 14.19 -16.29
CA ASP A 271 5.53 14.26 -17.56
C ASP A 271 5.33 12.99 -18.42
N VAL A 272 5.13 11.83 -17.78
CA VAL A 272 5.02 10.54 -18.48
C VAL A 272 3.55 10.13 -18.64
N ILE A 273 2.78 10.11 -17.54
CA ILE A 273 1.36 9.74 -17.55
C ILE A 273 0.49 10.91 -18.05
N LYS A 274 0.95 12.15 -17.86
CA LYS A 274 0.21 13.38 -18.19
C LYS A 274 -1.09 13.55 -17.39
N ALA A 275 -1.06 13.09 -16.15
CA ALA A 275 -2.13 13.23 -15.16
C ALA A 275 -1.50 13.58 -13.81
N GLU A 276 -1.22 14.87 -13.58
CA GLU A 276 -0.49 15.35 -12.41
C GLU A 276 -1.23 15.13 -11.09
N LYS A 277 -2.56 15.12 -11.11
CA LYS A 277 -3.38 14.80 -9.94
C LYS A 277 -3.16 13.34 -9.56
N THR A 278 -2.62 13.11 -8.37
CA THR A 278 -2.41 11.77 -7.81
C THR A 278 -3.50 11.40 -6.83
N VAL A 279 -3.95 10.15 -6.85
CA VAL A 279 -4.86 9.57 -5.84
C VAL A 279 -4.18 8.34 -5.24
N ASP A 280 -4.18 8.25 -3.92
CA ASP A 280 -3.56 7.15 -3.18
C ASP A 280 -4.54 5.98 -3.05
N TYR A 281 -4.14 4.81 -3.52
CA TYR A 281 -4.88 3.54 -3.46
C TYR A 281 -4.24 2.54 -2.49
N THR A 282 -3.23 2.97 -1.72
CA THR A 282 -2.53 2.12 -0.78
C THR A 282 -3.48 1.57 0.27
N GLN A 283 -3.59 0.24 0.34
CA GLN A 283 -4.41 -0.43 1.34
C GLN A 283 -3.79 -0.22 2.73
N GLN A 284 -4.48 0.52 3.59
CA GLN A 284 -4.02 0.77 4.94
C GLN A 284 -4.37 -0.39 5.88
N ASP A 285 -3.43 -0.72 6.77
CA ASP A 285 -3.73 -1.52 7.95
C ASP A 285 -4.81 -0.84 8.78
N ASP A 286 -5.79 -1.63 9.24
CA ASP A 286 -6.84 -1.16 10.13
C ASP A 286 -6.21 -0.51 11.38
N LEU A 287 -6.76 0.61 11.86
CA LEU A 287 -6.12 1.46 12.89
C LEU A 287 -5.79 0.68 14.18
N SER A 288 -6.56 -0.36 14.48
CA SER A 288 -6.39 -1.27 15.61
C SER A 288 -5.06 -2.05 15.54
N SER A 289 -4.66 -2.52 14.35
CA SER A 289 -3.44 -3.31 14.17
C SER A 289 -2.17 -2.45 14.24
N ARG A 290 -2.24 -1.20 13.77
CA ARG A 290 -1.14 -0.22 13.90
C ARG A 290 -0.83 0.12 15.35
N VAL A 291 -1.86 0.34 16.17
CA VAL A 291 -1.71 0.61 17.60
C VAL A 291 -1.16 -0.63 18.32
N ALA A 292 -1.70 -1.82 18.03
CA ALA A 292 -1.20 -3.06 18.60
C ALA A 292 0.27 -3.34 18.25
N ARG A 293 0.69 -3.08 17.00
CA ARG A 293 2.07 -3.25 16.55
C ARG A 293 3.01 -2.22 17.21
N LYS A 294 2.59 -0.96 17.31
CA LYS A 294 3.38 0.09 17.98
C LYS A 294 3.57 -0.20 19.46
N ILE A 295 2.50 -0.62 20.16
CA ILE A 295 2.57 -1.06 21.56
C ILE A 295 3.44 -2.31 21.68
N GLY A 296 3.29 -3.29 20.78
CA GLY A 296 4.09 -4.51 20.78
C GLY A 296 5.59 -4.27 20.58
N VAL A 297 5.97 -3.37 19.68
CA VAL A 297 7.38 -2.99 19.41
C VAL A 297 7.96 -2.20 20.60
N GLU A 298 7.22 -1.26 21.18
CA GLU A 298 7.65 -0.54 22.38
C GLU A 298 7.76 -1.47 23.60
N PHE A 299 6.85 -2.43 23.74
CA PHE A 299 6.89 -3.41 24.82
C PHE A 299 8.05 -4.40 24.65
N ALA A 300 8.29 -4.89 23.42
CA ALA A 300 9.44 -5.74 23.12
C ALA A 300 10.78 -4.99 23.33
N GLY A 301 10.85 -3.71 22.94
CA GLY A 301 12.00 -2.84 23.20
C GLY A 301 12.24 -2.59 24.69
N GLY A 302 11.17 -2.34 25.45
CA GLY A 302 11.20 -2.16 26.91
C GLY A 302 11.60 -3.43 27.66
N VAL A 303 11.08 -4.58 27.24
CA VAL A 303 11.46 -5.90 27.78
C VAL A 303 12.93 -6.21 27.47
N ARG A 304 13.41 -5.91 26.25
CA ARG A 304 14.83 -6.07 25.88
C ARG A 304 15.77 -5.15 26.66
N SER A 305 15.32 -3.93 26.98
CA SER A 305 16.02 -2.99 27.87
C SER A 305 16.07 -3.47 29.33
N LEU A 306 15.00 -4.12 29.80
CA LEU A 306 14.95 -4.71 31.15
C LEU A 306 15.85 -5.95 31.29
N PHE A 307 16.00 -6.75 30.23
CA PHE A 307 16.90 -7.91 30.22
C PHE A 307 18.39 -7.57 30.01
N ASN A 308 18.74 -6.33 29.62
CA ASN A 308 20.13 -5.94 29.35
C ASN A 308 20.74 -5.00 30.40
N THR A 309 20.06 -4.73 31.52
CA THR A 309 20.53 -3.77 32.54
C THR A 309 20.93 -4.41 33.89
N ARG A 310 20.94 -5.74 34.02
CA ARG A 310 21.64 -6.42 35.13
C ARG A 310 22.05 -7.82 34.73
N LEU A 311 23.29 -7.95 34.27
CA LEU A 311 24.20 -9.03 34.62
C LEU A 311 25.61 -8.50 34.33
N PHE A 312 26.47 -8.64 35.34
CA PHE A 312 27.91 -8.37 35.29
C PHE A 312 28.59 -9.18 34.20
#